data_AF-A0A0F7TX63-F1
#
_entry.id   AF-A0A0F7TX63-F1
#
_cell.length_a   1.000
_cell.length_b   1.000
_cell.length_c   1.000
_cell.angle_alpha   90.00
_cell.angle_beta   90.00
_cell.angle_gamma   90.00
#
_symmetry.space_group_name_H-M   'P 1'
#
loop_
_entity.id
_entity.type
_entity.pdbx_description
1 polymer ?
#
loop_
_entity_poly.entity_id
_entity_poly.type
_entity_poly.pdbx_seq_one_letter_code
_entity_poly.pdbx_strand_id
1 'polypeptide(L)'
;MGCANYHARIRFTDNSSVWLIRVPRMNSSIPEALVNYLIRSEYATLLKCLETTKVPAPRAFDYGIVGDNQNQVGVSYILMEEMPGKTWNQQGPRGKRFADEKDKERIWNGLADILIELNRHLFPAAGSLLPGHSPSEPIVSAIASERFLVLSPSGPFNTSMDYYTSFVKQNMARISDGQIFAVFPANAYLVFAYLKSQLHNLAAKPKHNPVQATEQFYLKHVDDKADHLMVDDELNIIGIVD
;
A
#
# COMPACT_ATOMS: atom_id res chain seq x y z
N MET A 1 -1.65 -11.46 5.38
CA MET A 1 -0.38 -11.17 6.06
C MET A 1 -0.70 -10.29 7.24
N GLY A 2 -1.13 -10.88 8.36
CA GLY A 2 -1.05 -10.20 9.66
C GLY A 2 0.22 -10.72 10.34
N CYS A 3 0.87 -9.92 11.17
CA CYS A 3 2.13 -10.23 11.89
C CYS A 3 3.46 -9.79 11.25
N ALA A 4 3.47 -8.90 10.25
CA ALA A 4 4.73 -8.35 9.72
C ALA A 4 5.37 -7.31 10.66
N ASN A 5 4.57 -6.67 11.52
CA ASN A 5 5.01 -5.59 12.41
C ASN A 5 4.63 -5.90 13.88
N TYR A 6 5.37 -5.31 14.81
CA TYR A 6 4.96 -5.07 16.20
C TYR A 6 4.34 -3.68 16.28
N HIS A 7 3.26 -3.57 17.04
CA HIS A 7 2.57 -2.32 17.28
C HIS A 7 2.55 -2.04 18.77
N ALA A 8 2.97 -0.85 19.18
CA ALA A 8 2.87 -0.41 20.56
C ALA A 8 2.22 0.97 20.65
N ARG A 9 1.45 1.21 21.70
CA ARG A 9 0.81 2.49 21.98
C ARG A 9 1.69 3.32 22.89
N ILE A 10 1.94 4.55 22.51
CA ILE A 10 2.62 5.56 23.32
C ILE A 10 1.55 6.53 23.82
N ARG A 11 1.37 6.58 25.15
CA ARG A 11 0.45 7.52 25.79
C ARG A 11 1.26 8.59 26.49
N PHE A 12 0.98 9.84 26.15
CA PHE A 12 1.58 10.98 26.81
C PHE A 12 0.82 11.28 28.11
N THR A 13 1.54 11.85 29.09
CA THR A 13 1.03 12.10 30.44
C THR A 13 -0.10 13.13 30.49
N ASP A 14 -0.27 13.91 29.43
CA ASP A 14 -1.35 14.89 29.26
C ASP A 14 -2.66 14.23 28.76
N ASN A 15 -2.65 12.92 28.49
CA ASN A 15 -3.80 12.10 28.12
C ASN A 15 -4.57 12.59 26.88
N SER A 16 -3.97 13.48 26.08
CA SER A 16 -4.63 14.19 24.98
C SER A 16 -4.46 13.48 23.64
N SER A 17 -3.37 12.71 23.48
CA SER A 17 -3.02 12.03 22.23
C SER A 17 -2.40 10.64 22.51
N VAL A 18 -2.82 9.64 21.73
CA VAL A 18 -2.19 8.33 21.70
C VAL A 18 -1.50 8.17 20.36
N TRP A 19 -0.19 7.89 20.39
CA TRP A 19 0.57 7.59 19.19
C TRP A 19 0.77 6.09 19.07
N LEU A 20 0.87 5.63 17.84
CA LEU A 20 1.17 4.25 17.49
C LEU A 20 2.59 4.19 16.94
N ILE A 21 3.43 3.35 17.54
CA ILE A 21 4.71 2.98 16.97
C ILE A 21 4.60 1.60 16.31
N ARG A 22 5.04 1.52 15.05
CA ARG A 22 5.12 0.31 14.25
C ARG A 22 6.58 -0.06 14.04
N VAL A 23 6.94 -1.27 14.43
CA VAL A 23 8.31 -1.80 14.30
C VAL A 23 8.25 -3.08 13.47
N PRO A 24 8.88 -3.15 12.29
CA PRO A 24 8.90 -4.37 11.51
C PRO A 24 9.54 -5.53 12.24
N ARG A 25 8.93 -6.70 12.11
CA ARG A 25 9.52 -7.94 12.63
C ARG A 25 10.66 -8.33 11.71
N MET A 26 11.87 -8.29 12.24
CA MET A 26 13.03 -8.84 11.55
C MET A 26 12.95 -10.37 11.60
N ASN A 27 12.46 -10.98 10.52
CA ASN A 27 12.60 -12.40 10.28
C ASN A 27 13.80 -12.64 9.34
N SER A 28 14.44 -13.80 9.43
CA SER A 28 15.62 -14.13 8.62
C SER A 28 15.32 -14.26 7.11
N SER A 29 14.05 -14.18 6.71
CA SER A 29 13.59 -14.47 5.34
C SER A 29 13.46 -13.23 4.47
N ILE A 30 13.42 -12.02 5.04
CA ILE A 30 13.29 -10.75 4.31
C ILE A 30 14.57 -9.93 4.50
N PRO A 31 15.22 -9.47 3.41
CA PRO A 31 16.38 -8.61 3.51
C PRO A 31 16.08 -7.29 4.23
N GLU A 32 16.96 -6.89 5.15
CA GLU A 32 16.83 -5.63 5.90
C GLU A 32 16.73 -4.41 4.98
N ALA A 33 17.49 -4.39 3.88
CA ALA A 33 17.42 -3.33 2.89
C ALA A 33 16.00 -3.15 2.31
N LEU A 34 15.26 -4.25 2.11
CA LEU A 34 13.88 -4.20 1.64
C LEU A 34 12.92 -3.72 2.73
N VAL A 35 13.10 -4.17 3.97
CA VAL A 35 12.32 -3.68 5.11
C VAL A 35 12.47 -2.17 5.25
N ASN A 36 13.71 -1.68 5.18
CA ASN A 36 14.01 -0.25 5.25
C ASN A 36 13.42 0.53 4.06
N TYR A 37 13.41 -0.07 2.87
CA TYR A 37 12.77 0.51 1.68
C TYR A 37 11.25 0.63 1.85
N LEU A 38 10.61 -0.42 2.37
CA LEU A 38 9.17 -0.42 2.65
C LEU A 38 8.79 0.65 3.67
N ILE A 39 9.55 0.79 4.76
CA ILE A 39 9.31 1.83 5.77
C ILE A 39 9.39 3.23 5.16
N ARG A 40 10.45 3.52 4.40
CA ARG A 40 10.61 4.81 3.71
C ARG A 40 9.43 5.06 2.78
N SER A 41 8.96 4.02 2.10
CA SER A 41 7.86 4.13 1.16
C SER A 41 6.51 4.37 1.82
N GLU A 42 6.24 3.65 2.90
CA GLU A 42 5.04 3.82 3.71
C GLU A 42 5.00 5.23 4.31
N TYR A 43 6.10 5.68 4.92
CA TYR A 43 6.21 7.03 5.47
C TYR A 43 5.97 8.12 4.41
N ALA A 44 6.60 7.99 3.23
CA ALA A 44 6.39 8.92 2.13
C ALA A 44 4.95 8.92 1.62
N THR A 45 4.28 7.78 1.63
CA THR A 45 2.88 7.65 1.21
C THR A 45 1.95 8.33 2.21
N LEU A 46 2.12 8.04 3.51
CA LEU A 46 1.32 8.62 4.59
C LEU A 46 1.52 10.14 4.68
N LEU A 47 2.75 10.58 4.95
CA LEU A 47 3.06 11.98 5.23
C LEU A 47 2.77 12.88 4.02
N LYS A 48 3.15 12.43 2.82
CA LYS A 48 3.06 13.32 1.67
C LYS A 48 1.78 13.14 0.86
N CYS A 49 1.47 11.91 0.47
CA CYS A 49 0.33 11.72 -0.42
C CYS A 49 -0.96 11.96 0.36
N LEU A 50 -1.13 11.27 1.49
CA LEU A 50 -2.43 11.22 2.14
C LEU A 50 -2.72 12.46 2.98
N GLU A 51 -1.74 13.08 3.66
CA GLU A 51 -1.98 14.31 4.44
C GLU A 51 -2.47 15.50 3.58
N THR A 52 -2.14 15.52 2.28
CA THR A 52 -2.58 16.57 1.35
C THR A 52 -3.90 16.24 0.64
N THR A 53 -4.43 15.04 0.86
CA THR A 53 -5.69 14.57 0.28
C THR A 53 -6.83 14.63 1.29
N LYS A 54 -8.06 14.38 0.82
CA LYS A 54 -9.21 14.11 1.70
C LYS A 54 -9.33 12.66 2.14
N VAL A 55 -8.36 11.81 1.79
CA VAL A 55 -8.39 10.40 2.14
C VAL A 55 -8.16 10.26 3.64
N PRO A 56 -9.04 9.58 4.38
CA PRO A 56 -8.86 9.39 5.80
C PRO A 56 -7.72 8.39 6.03
N ALA A 57 -6.58 8.89 6.49
CA ALA A 57 -5.38 8.09 6.75
C ALA A 57 -4.67 8.61 7.99
N PRO A 58 -3.93 7.75 8.71
CA PRO A 58 -3.16 8.16 9.88
C PRO A 58 -2.05 9.12 9.49
N ARG A 59 -1.88 10.17 10.30
CA ARG A 59 -0.76 11.09 10.16
C ARG A 59 0.53 10.42 10.63
N ALA A 60 1.57 10.49 9.83
CA ALA A 60 2.89 10.01 10.21
C ALA A 60 3.66 11.14 10.89
N PHE A 61 4.18 10.91 12.10
CA PHE A 61 4.94 11.89 12.85
C PHE A 61 6.44 11.80 12.53
N ASP A 62 6.96 10.58 12.50
CA ASP A 62 8.40 10.32 12.32
C ASP A 62 8.65 8.90 11.83
N TYR A 63 9.85 8.62 11.31
CA TYR A 63 10.32 7.27 11.02
C TYR A 63 11.82 7.15 11.32
N GLY A 64 12.23 5.96 11.76
CA GLY A 64 13.63 5.63 11.98
C GLY A 64 14.03 4.42 11.15
N ILE A 65 15.27 4.41 10.66
CA ILE A 65 15.87 3.26 9.99
C ILE A 65 17.04 2.76 10.83
N VAL A 66 17.14 1.45 11.03
CA VAL A 66 18.26 0.84 11.75
C VAL A 66 19.57 1.14 11.01
N GLY A 67 20.62 1.48 11.76
CA GLY A 67 21.92 1.86 11.22
C GLY A 67 22.04 3.31 10.73
N ASP A 68 20.96 4.11 10.78
CA ASP A 68 21.04 5.56 10.60
C ASP A 68 21.58 6.23 11.87
N ASN A 69 22.56 7.13 11.72
CA ASN A 69 23.13 7.89 12.82
C ASN A 69 22.10 8.79 13.53
N GLN A 70 21.01 9.15 12.85
CA GLN A 70 19.93 9.93 13.44
C GLN A 70 18.97 9.07 14.29
N ASN A 71 18.98 7.74 14.12
CA ASN A 71 18.10 6.84 14.85
C ASN A 71 18.79 6.26 16.09
N GLN A 72 18.45 6.78 17.27
CA GLN A 72 18.98 6.30 18.55
C GLN A 72 18.21 5.11 19.15
N VAL A 73 17.07 4.73 18.55
CA VAL A 73 16.20 3.66 19.07
C VAL A 73 16.77 2.27 18.80
N GLY A 74 17.66 2.15 17.80
CA GLY A 74 18.35 0.91 17.45
C GLY A 74 17.51 -0.10 16.66
N VAL A 75 16.29 0.26 16.28
CA VAL A 75 15.41 -0.52 15.40
C VAL A 75 14.75 0.40 14.37
N SER A 76 14.35 -0.15 13.23
CA SER A 76 13.56 0.62 12.26
C SER A 76 12.11 0.75 12.75
N TYR A 77 11.50 1.93 12.61
CA TYR A 77 10.15 2.21 13.09
C TYR A 77 9.42 3.24 12.24
N ILE A 78 8.09 3.26 12.34
CA ILE A 78 7.22 4.37 11.94
C ILE A 78 6.42 4.80 13.16
N LEU A 79 6.37 6.10 13.40
CA LEU A 79 5.59 6.73 14.45
C LEU A 79 4.43 7.48 13.81
N MET A 80 3.21 7.19 14.24
CA MET A 80 2.00 7.68 13.56
C MET A 80 0.83 7.85 14.54
N GLU A 81 -0.22 8.51 14.07
CA GLU A 81 -1.50 8.65 14.76
C GLU A 81 -2.22 7.31 14.92
N GLU A 82 -2.84 7.09 16.08
CA GLU A 82 -3.79 5.98 16.26
C GLU A 82 -5.15 6.37 15.70
N MET A 83 -5.58 5.67 14.64
CA MET A 83 -6.89 5.91 14.04
C MET A 83 -8.02 5.49 15.00
N PRO A 84 -9.07 6.32 15.16
CA PRO A 84 -10.26 5.92 15.89
C PRO A 84 -11.04 4.84 15.15
N GLY A 85 -11.95 4.17 15.87
CA GLY A 85 -12.84 3.16 15.30
C GLY A 85 -12.31 1.74 15.34
N LYS A 86 -12.82 0.91 14.44
CA LYS A 86 -12.50 -0.53 14.35
C LYS A 86 -12.32 -0.94 12.90
N THR A 87 -11.49 -1.95 12.67
CA THR A 87 -11.37 -2.55 11.35
C THR A 87 -12.70 -3.17 10.93
N TRP A 88 -13.12 -2.90 9.69
CA TRP A 88 -14.36 -3.45 9.18
C TRP A 88 -14.19 -4.94 8.91
N ASN A 89 -14.98 -5.75 9.61
CA ASN A 89 -14.93 -7.20 9.57
C ASN A 89 -16.28 -7.79 9.10
N GLN A 90 -16.99 -7.05 8.25
CA GLN A 90 -18.35 -7.35 7.77
C GLN A 90 -19.45 -7.32 8.85
N GLN A 91 -19.14 -6.84 10.06
CA GLN A 91 -20.17 -6.52 11.06
C GLN A 91 -20.95 -5.28 10.63
N GLY A 92 -22.22 -5.25 11.03
CA GLY A 92 -23.07 -4.10 10.81
C GLY A 92 -22.91 -3.06 11.92
N PRO A 93 -23.58 -1.90 11.79
CA PRO A 93 -23.46 -0.81 12.75
C PRO A 93 -23.96 -1.21 14.15
N ARG A 94 -23.44 -0.54 15.18
CA ARG A 94 -23.87 -0.69 16.59
C ARG A 94 -23.95 -2.13 17.10
N GLY A 95 -22.95 -2.96 16.74
CA GLY A 95 -22.85 -4.34 17.24
C GLY A 95 -23.76 -5.35 16.54
N LYS A 96 -24.33 -4.98 15.39
CA LYS A 96 -25.04 -5.93 14.53
C LYS A 96 -24.06 -6.99 14.01
N ARG A 97 -24.40 -8.26 14.16
CA ARG A 97 -23.51 -9.39 13.85
C ARG A 97 -23.05 -9.41 12.38
N PHE A 98 -23.89 -8.97 11.46
CA PHE A 98 -23.59 -8.93 10.02
C PHE A 98 -24.16 -7.65 9.38
N ALA A 99 -23.38 -7.04 8.50
CA ALA A 99 -23.82 -5.95 7.64
C ALA A 99 -24.87 -6.45 6.64
N ASP A 100 -25.98 -5.72 6.51
CA ASP A 100 -26.92 -5.95 5.41
C ASP A 100 -26.46 -5.29 4.11
N GLU A 101 -27.26 -5.38 3.05
CA GLU A 101 -26.89 -4.81 1.76
C GLU A 101 -26.78 -3.28 1.78
N LYS A 102 -27.57 -2.59 2.59
CA LYS A 102 -27.46 -1.12 2.72
C LYS A 102 -26.22 -0.72 3.49
N ASP A 103 -25.88 -1.50 4.53
CA ASP A 103 -24.65 -1.33 5.31
C ASP A 103 -23.40 -1.49 4.40
N LYS A 104 -23.40 -2.53 3.55
CA LYS A 104 -22.31 -2.75 2.58
C LYS A 104 -22.27 -1.66 1.51
N GLU A 105 -23.41 -1.26 0.97
CA GLU A 105 -23.51 -0.18 0.00
C GLU A 105 -22.87 1.11 0.53
N ARG A 106 -23.09 1.44 1.81
CA ARG A 106 -22.46 2.59 2.47
C ARG A 106 -20.93 2.50 2.45
N ILE A 107 -20.37 1.35 2.82
CA ILE A 107 -18.92 1.11 2.80
C ILE A 107 -18.37 1.23 1.37
N TRP A 108 -19.04 0.61 0.40
CA TRP A 108 -18.59 0.66 -0.99
C TRP A 108 -18.65 2.05 -1.60
N ASN A 109 -19.67 2.84 -1.25
CA ASN A 109 -19.75 4.24 -1.65
C ASN A 109 -18.60 5.06 -1.03
N GLY A 110 -18.32 4.88 0.26
CA GLY A 110 -17.19 5.54 0.91
C GLY A 110 -15.84 5.17 0.28
N LEU A 111 -15.64 3.89 -0.05
CA LEU A 111 -14.44 3.42 -0.74
C LEU A 111 -14.33 4.01 -2.15
N ALA A 112 -15.45 4.12 -2.87
CA ALA A 112 -15.49 4.75 -4.18
C ALA A 112 -15.10 6.24 -4.11
N ASP A 113 -15.60 6.98 -3.12
CA ASP A 113 -15.23 8.38 -2.91
C ASP A 113 -13.73 8.55 -2.65
N ILE A 114 -13.14 7.64 -1.86
CA ILE A 114 -11.69 7.58 -1.63
C ILE A 114 -10.93 7.32 -2.93
N LEU A 115 -11.33 6.33 -3.72
CA LEU A 115 -10.67 6.01 -5.00
C LEU A 115 -10.80 7.17 -6.00
N ILE A 116 -11.93 7.88 -6.01
CA ILE A 116 -12.12 9.09 -6.81
C ILE A 116 -11.15 10.18 -6.36
N GLU A 117 -10.99 10.40 -5.05
CA GLU A 117 -10.03 11.36 -4.52
C GLU A 117 -8.60 10.99 -4.89
N LEU A 118 -8.19 9.73 -4.71
CA LEU A 118 -6.85 9.25 -5.10
C LEU A 118 -6.57 9.45 -6.59
N ASN A 119 -7.56 9.24 -7.45
CA ASN A 119 -7.45 9.47 -8.90
C ASN A 119 -7.28 10.96 -9.27
N ARG A 120 -7.53 11.90 -8.36
CA ARG A 120 -7.20 13.33 -8.60
C ARG A 120 -5.71 13.62 -8.43
N HIS A 121 -4.99 12.77 -7.70
CA HIS A 121 -3.57 12.94 -7.38
C HIS A 121 -2.73 12.01 -8.26
N LEU A 122 -2.45 12.48 -9.47
CA LEU A 122 -1.80 11.70 -10.51
C LEU A 122 -0.27 11.79 -10.48
N PHE A 123 0.36 10.67 -10.80
CA PHE A 123 1.79 10.47 -10.90
C PHE A 123 2.21 10.14 -12.33
N PRO A 124 3.43 10.55 -12.75
CA PRO A 124 3.92 10.34 -14.11
C PRO A 124 4.40 8.91 -14.39
N ALA A 125 4.55 8.07 -13.36
CA ALA A 125 5.06 6.71 -13.48
C ALA A 125 4.43 5.79 -12.43
N ALA A 126 4.37 4.49 -12.72
CA ALA A 126 4.02 3.45 -11.77
C ALA A 126 5.24 3.10 -10.92
N GLY A 127 5.11 3.25 -9.61
CA GLY A 127 6.21 3.10 -8.68
C GLY A 127 5.76 3.18 -7.24
N SER A 128 6.72 3.00 -6.33
CA SER A 128 6.52 3.29 -4.91
C SER A 128 7.05 4.69 -4.60
N LEU A 129 6.36 5.42 -3.73
CA LEU A 129 6.83 6.72 -3.28
C LEU A 129 8.01 6.53 -2.33
N LEU A 130 9.01 7.41 -2.38
CA LEU A 130 10.08 7.51 -1.39
C LEU A 130 10.24 8.98 -0.96
N PRO A 131 10.81 9.25 0.23
CA PRO A 131 11.11 10.61 0.66
C PRO A 131 12.07 11.27 -0.34
N GLY A 132 11.73 12.46 -0.84
CA GLY A 132 12.61 13.25 -1.68
C GLY A 132 13.42 14.27 -0.90
N HIS A 133 13.87 15.34 -1.57
CA HIS A 133 14.70 16.39 -0.95
C HIS A 133 13.97 17.18 0.12
N SER A 134 12.65 17.28 0.01
CA SER A 134 11.78 17.86 1.04
C SER A 134 10.68 16.87 1.40
N PRO A 135 10.15 16.91 2.64
CA PRO A 135 8.99 16.10 3.03
C PRO A 135 7.77 16.34 2.12
N SER A 136 7.70 17.53 1.50
CA SER A 136 6.65 17.96 0.58
C SER A 136 6.88 17.60 -0.89
N GLU A 137 7.87 16.75 -1.25
CA GLU A 137 8.21 16.34 -2.63
C GLU A 137 8.67 14.86 -2.67
N PRO A 138 7.83 13.79 -2.89
CA PRO A 138 8.39 12.46 -2.88
C PRO A 138 8.97 12.21 -4.28
N ILE A 139 9.73 11.14 -4.39
CA ILE A 139 10.13 10.63 -5.69
C ILE A 139 9.38 9.34 -5.95
N VAL A 140 8.91 9.18 -7.19
CA VAL A 140 8.38 7.90 -7.65
C VAL A 140 9.59 7.02 -7.98
N SER A 141 9.73 5.93 -7.24
CA SER A 141 10.85 5.00 -7.35
C SER A 141 10.36 3.60 -7.73
N ALA A 142 11.28 2.65 -7.79
CA ALA A 142 10.99 1.24 -8.01
C ALA A 142 9.88 0.74 -7.06
N ILE A 143 8.99 -0.10 -7.57
CA ILE A 143 7.90 -0.70 -6.81
C ILE A 143 8.49 -1.55 -5.69
N ALA A 144 8.23 -1.15 -4.45
CA ALA A 144 8.78 -1.75 -3.24
C ALA A 144 8.42 -3.23 -3.13
N SER A 145 7.12 -3.50 -3.22
CA SER A 145 6.58 -4.84 -3.19
C SER A 145 5.17 -4.87 -3.75
N GLU A 146 4.82 -6.03 -4.28
CA GLU A 146 3.44 -6.40 -4.58
C GLU A 146 2.86 -7.19 -3.40
N ARG A 147 1.57 -7.56 -3.50
CA ARG A 147 0.89 -8.42 -2.52
C ARG A 147 1.64 -9.72 -2.23
N PHE A 148 2.41 -10.24 -3.17
CA PHE A 148 3.38 -11.30 -2.92
C PHE A 148 4.76 -10.66 -2.80
N LEU A 149 5.29 -10.61 -1.58
CA LEU A 149 6.56 -9.95 -1.24
C LEU A 149 7.60 -10.07 -2.35
N VAL A 150 8.00 -8.93 -2.91
CA VAL A 150 9.02 -8.85 -3.94
C VAL A 150 10.35 -8.53 -3.31
N LEU A 151 11.30 -9.48 -3.38
CA LEU A 151 12.62 -9.33 -2.74
C LEU A 151 13.50 -8.25 -3.41
N SER A 152 13.16 -7.83 -4.62
CA SER A 152 13.95 -6.88 -5.40
C SER A 152 13.02 -5.87 -6.06
N PRO A 153 12.96 -4.63 -5.55
CA PRO A 153 12.16 -3.58 -6.15
C PRO A 153 12.48 -3.38 -7.63
N SER A 154 11.47 -3.07 -8.44
CA SER A 154 11.63 -2.89 -9.89
C SER A 154 10.86 -1.68 -10.41
N GLY A 155 11.39 -1.01 -11.43
CA GLY A 155 10.81 0.22 -11.97
C GLY A 155 11.61 1.46 -11.54
N PRO A 156 11.01 2.66 -11.50
CA PRO A 156 9.61 2.96 -11.85
C PRO A 156 9.30 2.71 -13.33
N PHE A 157 8.02 2.58 -13.68
CA PHE A 157 7.58 2.28 -15.04
C PHE A 157 6.79 3.43 -15.63
N ASN A 158 7.12 3.84 -16.86
CA ASN A 158 6.45 4.95 -17.54
C ASN A 158 5.13 4.55 -18.20
N THR A 159 4.91 3.25 -18.39
CA THR A 159 3.70 2.72 -19.03
C THR A 159 3.13 1.55 -18.23
N SER A 160 1.81 1.40 -18.28
CA SER A 160 1.11 0.23 -17.71
C SER A 160 1.57 -1.06 -18.37
N MET A 161 1.92 -1.03 -19.66
CA MET A 161 2.50 -2.17 -20.39
C MET A 161 3.81 -2.64 -19.76
N ASP A 162 4.73 -1.72 -19.48
CA ASP A 162 6.03 -2.05 -18.87
C ASP A 162 5.85 -2.59 -17.46
N TYR A 163 4.97 -1.97 -16.67
CA TYR A 163 4.62 -2.42 -15.33
C TYR A 163 4.07 -3.85 -15.34
N TYR A 164 3.01 -4.12 -16.11
CA TYR A 164 2.39 -5.45 -16.15
C TYR A 164 3.30 -6.50 -16.80
N THR A 165 4.14 -6.11 -17.77
CA THR A 165 5.17 -7.01 -18.34
C THR A 165 6.18 -7.42 -17.27
N SER A 166 6.67 -6.47 -16.48
CA SER A 166 7.58 -6.74 -15.36
C SER A 166 6.92 -7.63 -14.31
N PHE A 167 5.69 -7.29 -13.89
CA PHE A 167 4.90 -8.05 -12.93
C PHE A 167 4.74 -9.52 -13.33
N VAL A 168 4.31 -9.78 -14.58
CA VAL A 168 4.12 -11.14 -15.07
C VAL A 168 5.44 -11.91 -15.14
N LYS A 169 6.50 -11.29 -15.68
CA LYS A 169 7.82 -11.93 -15.78
C LYS A 169 8.38 -12.31 -14.41
N GLN A 170 8.26 -11.42 -13.42
CA GLN A 170 8.72 -11.70 -12.06
C GLN A 170 7.95 -12.84 -11.41
N ASN A 171 6.63 -12.85 -11.51
CA ASN A 171 5.82 -13.95 -10.96
C ASN A 171 6.14 -15.28 -11.65
N MET A 172 6.32 -15.29 -12.98
CA MET A 172 6.73 -16.49 -13.71
C MET A 172 8.09 -17.02 -13.23
N ALA A 173 9.08 -16.15 -13.02
CA ALA A 173 10.38 -16.55 -12.49
C ALA A 173 10.24 -17.17 -11.08
N ARG A 174 9.47 -16.55 -10.19
CA ARG A 174 9.23 -17.08 -8.84
C ARG A 174 8.48 -18.40 -8.82
N ILE A 175 7.57 -18.62 -9.76
CA ILE A 175 6.88 -19.91 -9.92
C ILE A 175 7.90 -20.97 -10.33
N SER A 176 8.76 -20.67 -11.31
CA SER A 176 9.83 -21.57 -11.74
C SER A 176 10.81 -21.91 -10.61
N ASP A 177 11.13 -20.92 -9.77
CA ASP A 177 11.99 -21.09 -8.59
C ASP A 177 11.27 -21.77 -7.41
N GLY A 178 9.98 -22.09 -7.54
CA GLY A 178 9.18 -22.74 -6.50
C GLY A 178 8.84 -21.86 -5.30
N GLN A 179 9.05 -20.54 -5.40
CA GLN A 179 8.83 -19.59 -4.31
C GLN A 179 7.35 -19.29 -4.07
N ILE A 180 6.54 -19.31 -5.14
CA ILE A 180 5.09 -19.07 -5.10
C ILE A 180 4.37 -20.17 -5.87
N PHE A 181 3.13 -20.46 -5.48
CA PHE A 181 2.28 -21.49 -6.10
C PHE A 181 2.92 -22.89 -6.16
N ALA A 182 3.77 -23.23 -5.18
CA ALA A 182 4.53 -24.50 -5.14
C ALA A 182 3.66 -25.77 -5.21
N VAL A 183 2.38 -25.70 -4.83
CA VAL A 183 1.44 -26.82 -4.90
C VAL A 183 0.92 -27.08 -6.32
N PHE A 184 0.84 -26.06 -7.18
CA PHE A 184 0.33 -26.16 -8.55
C PHE A 184 1.14 -25.28 -9.55
N PRO A 185 2.48 -25.41 -9.61
CA PRO A 185 3.33 -24.47 -10.33
C PRO A 185 3.07 -24.47 -11.83
N ALA A 186 2.78 -25.63 -12.45
CA ALA A 186 2.48 -25.72 -13.88
C ALA A 186 1.21 -24.93 -14.25
N ASN A 187 0.13 -25.09 -13.49
CA ASN A 187 -1.13 -24.38 -13.74
C ASN A 187 -0.95 -22.86 -13.53
N ALA A 188 -0.29 -22.47 -12.44
CA ALA A 188 0.01 -21.06 -12.18
C ALA A 188 0.85 -20.45 -13.31
N TYR A 189 1.91 -21.14 -13.74
CA TYR A 189 2.77 -20.68 -14.83
C TYR A 189 1.99 -20.48 -16.13
N LEU A 190 1.10 -21.42 -16.49
CA LEU A 190 0.25 -21.29 -17.67
C LEU A 190 -0.70 -20.10 -17.59
N VAL A 191 -1.27 -19.81 -16.40
CA VAL A 191 -2.09 -18.61 -16.19
C VAL A 191 -1.28 -17.34 -16.43
N PHE A 192 -0.08 -17.23 -15.87
CA PHE A 192 0.78 -16.07 -16.08
C PHE A 192 1.28 -15.97 -17.53
N ALA A 193 1.55 -17.09 -18.20
CA ALA A 193 1.88 -17.11 -19.63
C ALA A 193 0.70 -16.62 -20.48
N TYR A 194 -0.53 -17.03 -20.14
CA TYR A 194 -1.73 -16.50 -20.79
C TYR A 194 -1.90 -15.00 -20.53
N LEU A 195 -1.76 -14.53 -19.29
CA LEU A 195 -1.79 -13.09 -18.97
C LEU A 195 -0.75 -12.31 -19.78
N LYS A 196 0.46 -12.84 -19.91
CA LYS A 196 1.51 -12.27 -20.77
C LYS A 196 1.06 -12.10 -22.21
N SER A 197 0.36 -13.10 -22.76
CA SER A 197 -0.16 -13.05 -24.14
C SER A 197 -1.23 -11.98 -24.32
N GLN A 198 -1.97 -11.65 -23.25
CA GLN A 198 -3.08 -10.70 -23.26
C GLN A 198 -2.68 -9.26 -22.88
N LEU A 199 -1.40 -8.98 -22.60
CA LEU A 199 -0.97 -7.66 -22.11
C LEU A 199 -1.35 -6.51 -23.06
N HIS A 200 -1.30 -6.72 -24.37
CA HIS A 200 -1.74 -5.73 -25.37
C HIS A 200 -3.23 -5.36 -25.27
N ASN A 201 -4.07 -6.26 -24.74
CA ASN A 201 -5.48 -6.00 -24.49
C ASN A 201 -5.73 -5.34 -23.13
N LEU A 202 -4.82 -5.51 -22.17
CA LEU A 202 -4.92 -5.03 -20.80
C LEU A 202 -4.26 -3.67 -20.57
N ALA A 203 -3.23 -3.33 -21.35
CA ALA A 203 -2.55 -2.05 -21.26
C ALA A 203 -3.50 -0.90 -21.60
N ALA A 204 -3.29 0.24 -20.94
CA ALA A 204 -4.10 1.42 -21.18
C ALA A 204 -4.02 1.82 -22.66
N LYS A 205 -5.17 1.88 -23.33
CA LYS A 205 -5.23 2.43 -24.69
C LYS A 205 -5.12 3.95 -24.58
N PRO A 206 -4.19 4.60 -25.28
CA PRO A 206 -4.09 6.06 -25.23
C PRO A 206 -5.42 6.68 -25.67
N LYS A 207 -5.96 7.58 -24.84
CA LYS A 207 -7.15 8.36 -25.21
C LYS A 207 -6.81 9.21 -26.44
N HIS A 208 -7.81 9.45 -27.29
CA HIS A 208 -7.79 10.02 -28.65
C HIS A 208 -7.03 11.35 -28.93
N ASN A 209 -6.16 11.86 -28.04
CA ASN A 209 -5.35 13.05 -28.29
C ASN A 209 -3.86 12.69 -28.48
N PRO A 210 -3.32 12.72 -29.73
CA PRO A 210 -1.99 12.23 -30.06
C PRO A 210 -0.83 13.12 -29.60
N VAL A 211 -1.09 14.29 -29.02
CA VAL A 211 -0.06 15.33 -28.91
C VAL A 211 0.84 15.16 -27.69
N GLN A 212 0.41 14.56 -26.57
CA GLN A 212 1.26 14.53 -25.36
C GLN A 212 0.73 13.71 -24.17
N ALA A 213 -0.17 12.72 -24.36
CA ALA A 213 -0.69 11.97 -23.22
C ALA A 213 0.31 10.87 -22.76
N THR A 214 1.30 11.24 -21.96
CA THR A 214 2.02 10.27 -21.12
C THR A 214 1.01 9.58 -20.21
N GLU A 215 1.13 8.26 -20.06
CA GLU A 215 0.27 7.53 -19.11
C GLU A 215 0.43 8.12 -17.70
N GLN A 216 -0.69 8.22 -16.98
CA GLN A 216 -0.75 8.73 -15.62
C GLN A 216 -1.24 7.64 -14.69
N PHE A 217 -0.70 7.62 -13.49
CA PHE A 217 -0.95 6.62 -12.47
C PHE A 217 -1.50 7.29 -11.21
N TYR A 218 -2.23 6.55 -10.39
CA TYR A 218 -2.72 7.04 -9.11
C TYR A 218 -2.36 6.04 -8.02
N LEU A 219 -2.36 6.50 -6.77
CA LEU A 219 -2.04 5.65 -5.64
C LEU A 219 -3.13 4.59 -5.45
N LYS A 220 -2.72 3.35 -5.22
CA LYS A 220 -3.62 2.24 -4.90
C LYS A 220 -3.05 1.43 -3.73
N HIS A 221 -3.92 1.07 -2.79
CA HIS A 221 -3.57 0.17 -1.71
C HIS A 221 -3.30 -1.24 -2.24
N VAL A 222 -2.12 -1.80 -1.94
CA VAL A 222 -1.65 -3.07 -2.50
C VAL A 222 -2.31 -4.30 -1.88
N ASP A 223 -2.83 -4.18 -0.65
CA ASP A 223 -3.51 -5.27 0.07
C ASP A 223 -4.99 -4.97 0.30
N ASP A 224 -5.68 -4.40 -0.70
CA ASP A 224 -7.10 -4.02 -0.64
C ASP A 224 -8.02 -5.26 -0.48
N LYS A 225 -8.27 -5.63 0.77
CA LYS A 225 -9.11 -6.76 1.21
C LYS A 225 -10.25 -6.33 2.15
N ALA A 226 -10.45 -5.03 2.27
CA ALA A 226 -11.35 -4.35 3.19
C ALA A 226 -11.01 -4.44 4.70
N ASP A 227 -10.13 -5.34 5.13
CA ASP A 227 -9.62 -5.43 6.52
C ASP A 227 -8.73 -4.23 6.93
N HIS A 228 -8.15 -3.55 5.95
CA HIS A 228 -7.45 -2.26 6.04
C HIS A 228 -8.38 -1.03 6.24
N LEU A 229 -9.71 -1.18 6.19
CA LEU A 229 -10.65 -0.08 6.38
C LEU A 229 -11.04 0.05 7.85
N MET A 230 -10.83 1.22 8.44
CA MET A 230 -11.29 1.60 9.77
C MET A 230 -12.63 2.33 9.67
N VAL A 231 -13.61 1.89 10.46
CA VAL A 231 -14.97 2.43 10.45
C VAL A 231 -15.43 2.88 11.84
N ASP A 232 -16.31 3.89 11.85
CA ASP A 232 -17.06 4.28 13.05
C ASP A 232 -18.27 3.34 13.30
N ASP A 233 -19.03 3.63 14.35
CA ASP A 233 -20.20 2.82 14.74
C ASP A 233 -21.36 2.89 13.73
N GLU A 234 -21.32 3.84 12.79
CA GLU A 234 -22.27 4.08 11.72
C GLU A 234 -21.79 3.55 10.34
N LEU A 235 -20.65 2.88 10.29
CA LEU A 235 -20.00 2.38 9.07
C LEU A 235 -19.54 3.49 8.10
N ASN A 236 -19.17 4.67 8.60
CA ASN A 236 -18.39 5.61 7.81
C ASN A 236 -16.91 5.21 7.86
N ILE A 237 -16.23 5.25 6.72
CA ILE A 237 -14.78 5.01 6.66
C ILE A 237 -14.08 6.24 7.25
N ILE A 238 -13.39 6.02 8.36
CA ILE A 238 -12.66 7.05 9.11
C ILE A 238 -11.16 6.84 9.08
N GLY A 239 -10.68 5.76 8.47
CA GLY A 239 -9.27 5.53 8.25
C GLY A 239 -8.98 4.41 7.26
N ILE A 240 -7.86 4.51 6.57
CA ILE A 240 -7.20 3.43 5.83
C ILE A 240 -5.84 3.22 6.47
N VAL A 241 -5.54 1.98 6.83
CA VAL A 241 -4.32 1.59 7.53
C VAL A 241 -3.62 0.45 6.79
N ASP A 242 -2.36 0.17 7.16
CA ASP A 242 -1.47 -0.78 6.46
C ASP A 242 -1.18 -0.43 4.99
#